data_AF-R7Z991-F1
#
_entry.id   AF-R7Z991-F1
#
_cell.length_a   1.000
_cell.length_b   1.000
_cell.length_c   1.000
_cell.angle_alpha   90.00
_cell.angle_beta   90.00
_cell.angle_gamma   90.00
#
_symmetry.space_group_name_H-M   'P 1'
#
loop_
_entity.id
_entity.type
_entity.pdbx_description
1 polymer ?
#
loop_
_entity_poly.entity_id
_entity_poly.type
_entity_poly.pdbx_seq_one_letter_code
_entity_poly.pdbx_strand_id
1 'polypeptide(L)' 'MTDLFLFYYFLPLLFSFLWFINLVQLLEKLKQNRDIKNQKILGSLWSICLTFSILLSVSLL' A
#
# COMPACT_ATOMS: atom_id res chain seq x y z
N MET A 1 -15.72 -10.96 -15.36
CA MET A 1 -15.77 -11.55 -14.00
C MET A 1 -14.40 -11.52 -13.34
N THR A 2 -13.36 -12.02 -14.00
CA THR A 2 -11.96 -11.98 -13.54
C THR A 2 -11.43 -10.55 -13.32
N ASP A 3 -11.76 -9.62 -14.22
CA ASP A 3 -11.31 -8.21 -14.08
C ASP A 3 -11.94 -7.56 -12.84
N LEU A 4 -13.23 -7.79 -12.62
CA LEU A 4 -13.94 -7.31 -11.43
C LEU A 4 -13.32 -7.89 -10.16
N PHE A 5 -13.00 -9.19 -10.11
CA PHE A 5 -12.33 -9.76 -8.93
C PHE A 5 -10.98 -9.09 -8.64
N LEU A 6 -10.20 -8.84 -9.70
CA LEU A 6 -8.86 -8.28 -9.59
C LEU A 6 -8.91 -6.81 -9.11
N PHE A 7 -9.81 -6.00 -9.65
CA PHE A 7 -9.91 -4.59 -9.27
C PHE A 7 -10.60 -4.36 -7.92
N TYR A 8 -11.62 -5.15 -7.57
CA TYR A 8 -12.36 -4.93 -6.32
C TYR A 8 -11.69 -5.54 -5.09
N TYR A 9 -11.13 -6.73 -5.23
CA TYR A 9 -10.67 -7.49 -4.07
C TYR A 9 -9.15 -7.61 -4.04
N PHE A 10 -8.52 -7.94 -5.17
CA PHE A 10 -7.09 -8.21 -5.18
C PHE A 10 -6.23 -6.95 -5.06
N LEU A 11 -6.55 -5.88 -5.82
CA LEU A 11 -5.75 -4.66 -5.84
C LEU A 11 -5.67 -3.94 -4.47
N PRO A 12 -6.79 -3.70 -3.77
CA PRO A 12 -6.76 -3.08 -2.45
C PRO A 12 -6.03 -3.94 -1.42
N LEU A 13 -6.23 -5.26 -1.47
CA LEU A 13 -5.55 -6.21 -0.59
C LEU A 13 -4.03 -6.18 -0.82
N LEU A 14 -3.59 -6.20 -2.08
CA LEU A 14 -2.18 -6.16 -2.46
C LEU A 14 -1.52 -4.88 -1.96
N PHE A 15 -2.11 -3.71 -2.22
CA PHE A 15 -1.53 -2.45 -1.78
C PHE A 15 -1.56 -2.28 -0.26
N SER A 16 -2.57 -2.84 0.43
CA SER A 16 -2.60 -2.88 1.89
C SER A 16 -1.43 -3.69 2.45
N PHE A 17 -1.14 -4.84 1.86
CA PHE A 17 -0.01 -5.68 2.25
C PHE A 17 1.34 -5.00 2.01
N LEU A 18 1.53 -4.38 0.85
CA LEU A 18 2.75 -3.65 0.51
C LEU A 18 2.96 -2.43 1.43
N TRP A 19 1.88 -1.71 1.74
CA TRP A 19 1.91 -0.61 2.69
C TRP A 19 2.34 -1.07 4.09
N PHE A 20 1.78 -2.19 4.56
CA PHE A 20 2.10 -2.73 5.88
C PHE A 20 3.56 -3.21 5.98
N ILE A 21 4.09 -3.91 4.95
CA ILE A 21 5.50 -4.31 4.92
C ILE A 21 6.42 -3.08 4.98
N ASN A 22 6.10 -2.02 4.22
CA ASN A 22 6.86 -0.79 4.25
C ASN A 22 6.86 -0.15 5.66
N LEU A 23 5.72 -0.19 6.36
CA LEU A 23 5.61 0.27 7.74
C LEU A 23 6.50 -0.55 8.69
N VAL A 24 6.48 -1.89 8.59
CA VAL A 24 7.35 -2.75 9.41
C VAL A 24 8.82 -2.42 9.17
N GLN A 25 9.24 -2.29 7.92
CA GLN A 25 10.63 -1.92 7.60
C GLN A 25 11.00 -0.51 8.07
N LEU A 26 10.05 0.44 8.07
CA LEU A 26 10.25 1.77 8.63
C LEU A 26 10.52 1.68 10.13
N LEU A 27 9.72 0.91 10.87
CA LEU A 27 9.89 0.71 12.31
C LEU A 27 11.22 0.02 12.64
N GLU A 28 11.62 -0.98 11.88
CA GLU A 28 12.93 -1.63 12.04
C GLU A 28 14.10 -0.67 11.81
N LYS A 29 14.02 0.16 10.76
CA LYS A 29 15.06 1.16 10.45
C LYS A 29 15.12 2.25 11.51
N LEU A 30 13.98 2.71 12.03
CA LEU A 30 13.92 3.64 13.15
C LEU A 30 14.58 3.06 14.39
N LYS A 31 14.27 1.80 14.75
CA LYS A 31 14.91 1.10 15.87
C LYS A 31 16.43 1.00 15.71
N GLN A 32 16.93 0.89 14.49
CA GLN A 32 18.35 0.78 14.17
C GLN A 32 19.03 2.14 13.91
N ASN A 33 18.35 3.29 14.10
CA ASN A 33 18.85 4.63 13.75
C ASN A 33 19.37 4.73 12.29
N ARG A 34 18.75 3.98 11.37
CA ARG A 34 19.09 4.01 9.93
C ARG A 34 18.26 5.05 9.19
N ASP A 35 18.75 5.46 8.01
CA ASP A 35 18.01 6.37 7.15
C ASP A 35 16.66 5.77 6.71
N ILE A 36 15.62 6.57 6.88
CA ILE A 36 14.22 6.25 6.61
C ILE A 36 13.67 6.96 5.37
N LYS A 37 14.46 7.79 4.67
CA LYS A 37 14.02 8.57 3.51
C LYS A 37 13.30 7.72 2.46
N ASN A 38 13.86 6.54 2.15
CA ASN A 38 13.26 5.65 1.15
C ASN A 38 11.91 5.09 1.59
N GLN A 39 11.77 4.71 2.87
CA GLN A 39 10.50 4.18 3.40
C GLN A 39 9.43 5.25 3.53
N LYS A 40 9.83 6.52 3.73
CA LYS A 40 8.89 7.65 3.66
C LYS A 40 8.34 7.81 2.24
N ILE A 41 9.21 7.77 1.22
CA ILE A 41 8.79 7.91 -0.19
C ILE A 41 7.92 6.72 -0.61
N LEU A 42 8.38 5.49 -0.35
CA LEU A 42 7.62 4.27 -0.66
C LEU A 42 6.30 4.22 0.11
N GLY A 43 6.30 4.59 1.39
CA GLY A 43 5.09 4.65 2.21
C GLY A 43 4.05 5.61 1.64
N SER A 44 4.48 6.80 1.19
CA SER A 44 3.60 7.75 0.50
C SER A 44 3.06 7.17 -0.82
N LEU A 45 3.90 6.50 -1.61
CA LEU A 45 3.48 5.87 -2.86
C LEU A 45 2.42 4.77 -2.60
N TRP A 46 2.67 3.89 -1.64
CA TRP A 46 1.72 2.83 -1.28
C TRP A 46 0.42 3.39 -0.72
N SER A 47 0.46 4.48 0.07
CA SER A 47 -0.75 5.16 0.56
C SER A 47 -1.61 5.68 -0.60
N ILE A 48 -0.98 6.29 -1.62
CA ILE A 48 -1.69 6.79 -2.82
C ILE A 48 -2.29 5.63 -3.60
N CYS A 49 -1.50 4.59 -3.90
CA CYS A 49 -1.97 3.42 -4.63
C CYS A 49 -3.12 2.70 -3.90
N LEU A 50 -3.00 2.52 -2.58
CA LEU A 50 -4.05 1.93 -1.75
C LEU A 50 -5.33 2.78 -1.79
N THR A 51 -5.23 4.08 -1.55
CA THR A 51 -6.37 5.00 -1.59
C THR A 51 -7.06 4.97 -2.95
N PHE A 52 -6.27 5.03 -4.04
CA PHE A 52 -6.80 4.96 -5.40
C PHE A 52 -7.49 3.62 -5.68
N SER A 53 -6.91 2.51 -5.25
CA SER A 53 -7.51 1.18 -5.43
C SER A 53 -8.84 1.02 -4.68
N ILE A 54 -8.95 1.57 -3.46
CA ILE A 54 -10.19 1.58 -2.69
C ILE A 54 -11.25 2.44 -3.39
N LEU A 55 -10.89 3.66 -3.82
CA LEU A 55 -11.81 4.55 -4.54
C LEU A 55 -12.30 3.93 -5.85
N LEU A 56 -11.42 3.26 -6.61
CA LEU A 56 -11.78 2.55 -7.82
C LEU A 56 -12.74 1.40 -7.52
N SER A 57 -12.46 0.62 -6.48
CA SER A 57 -13.32 -0.49 -6.05
C SER A 57 -14.71 -0.01 -5.60
N VAL A 58 -14.80 1.14 -4.93
CA VAL A 58 -16.09 1.69 -4.47
C VAL A 58 -16.86 2.32 -5.62
N SER A 59 -16.19 3.04 -6.52
CA SER A 59 -16.85 3.76 -7.63
C SER A 59 -17.45 2.84 -8.69
N LEU A 60 -16.97 1.60 -8.79
CA LEU A 60 -17.49 0.61 -9.73
C LEU A 60 -18.67 -0.18 -9.14
N LEU A 61 -18.90 -0.12 -7.82
CA LEU A 61 -19.90 -0.89 -7.08
C LEU A 61 -21.29 -0.25 -7.17
#